data_AF-A0A9Q1K4J5-F1
#
_entry.id   AF-A0A9Q1K4J5-F1
#
_cell.length_a   1.000
_cell.length_b   1.000
_cell.length_c   1.000
_cell.angle_alpha   90.00
_cell.angle_beta   90.00
_cell.angle_gamma   90.00
#
_symmetry.space_group_name_H-M   'P 1'
#
loop_
_entity.id
_entity.type
_entity.pdbx_description
1 polymer ?
#
loop_
_entity_poly.entity_id
_entity_poly.type
_entity_poly.pdbx_seq_one_letter_code
_entity_poly.pdbx_strand_id
1 'polypeptide(L)'
;MGSSLLRAGLVAKKACELGLEVRVEKMFEDVQSKLPGPPKFLLCLLPERKNYDLYGPWKKKNLADFGIVTQCMAPTRVNDQYLTNCLLKINTKLGGLNSLLVVEQNPSIPLVSKVPTIILGMDVSHGSPGHSDVPSIAAIIFYYCFPSNRKAHLP
;
A
#
# COMPACT_ATOMS: atom_id res chain seq x y z
N MET A 1 8.94 29.38 14.54
CA MET A 1 8.76 27.91 14.33
C MET A 1 7.29 27.55 14.06
N GLY A 2 6.60 28.23 13.15
CA GLY A 2 5.13 28.06 13.02
C GLY A 2 4.51 28.34 11.65
N SER A 3 5.28 28.24 10.55
CA SER A 3 4.79 28.62 9.22
C SER A 3 4.93 27.52 8.15
N SER A 4 5.61 26.41 8.43
CA SER A 4 5.85 25.34 7.46
C SER A 4 4.70 24.33 7.34
N LEU A 5 3.88 24.16 8.38
CA LEU A 5 2.73 23.22 8.38
C LEU A 5 1.52 23.75 7.58
N LEU A 6 1.32 25.07 7.52
CA LEU A 6 0.20 25.66 6.78
C LEU A 6 0.42 25.72 5.26
N ARG A 7 1.68 25.66 4.78
CA ARG A 7 1.96 25.67 3.34
C ARG A 7 1.67 24.35 2.63
N ALA A 8 1.67 23.23 3.34
CA ALA A 8 1.28 21.95 2.74
C ALA A 8 -0.21 21.92 2.36
N GLY A 9 -1.07 22.60 3.13
CA GLY A 9 -2.52 22.64 2.89
C GLY A 9 -2.95 23.50 1.69
N LEU A 10 -2.15 24.48 1.26
CA LEU A 10 -2.57 25.42 0.21
C LEU A 10 -2.39 24.86 -1.22
N VAL A 11 -1.49 23.88 -1.41
CA VAL A 11 -1.17 23.33 -2.75
C VAL A 11 -2.34 22.51 -3.32
N ALA A 12 -3.14 21.88 -2.46
CA ALA A 12 -4.28 21.08 -2.89
C ALA A 12 -5.39 21.90 -3.61
N LYS A 13 -5.45 23.22 -3.40
CA LYS A 13 -6.54 24.07 -3.91
C LYS A 13 -6.32 24.57 -5.35
N LYS A 14 -5.07 24.60 -5.85
CA LYS A 14 -4.75 25.22 -7.16
C LYS A 14 -4.87 24.26 -8.36
N ALA A 15 -5.32 23.04 -8.13
CA ALA A 15 -5.34 21.96 -9.12
C ALA A 15 -6.75 21.61 -9.64
N CYS A 16 -7.73 22.51 -9.54
CA CYS A 16 -9.14 22.20 -9.84
C CYS A 16 -9.50 22.22 -11.34
N GLU A 17 -8.60 22.68 -12.23
CA GLU A 17 -8.91 22.90 -13.67
C GLU A 17 -8.15 21.96 -14.64
N LEU A 18 -7.38 20.98 -14.14
CA LEU A 18 -6.55 20.09 -14.96
C LEU A 18 -7.02 18.63 -14.85
N GLY A 19 -6.79 17.85 -15.91
CA GLY A 19 -7.00 16.39 -15.92
C GLY A 19 -6.28 15.70 -14.75
N LEU A 20 -6.88 14.63 -14.23
CA LEU A 20 -6.44 13.97 -12.99
C LEU A 20 -4.98 13.50 -13.02
N GLU A 21 -4.49 13.05 -14.18
CA GLU A 21 -3.10 12.63 -14.36
C GLU A 21 -2.13 13.80 -14.19
N VAL A 22 -2.41 14.94 -14.84
CA VAL A 22 -1.59 16.16 -14.72
C VAL A 22 -1.55 16.68 -13.28
N ARG A 23 -2.66 16.51 -12.53
CA ARG A 23 -2.69 16.87 -11.10
C ARG A 23 -1.75 15.99 -10.28
N VAL A 24 -1.77 14.68 -10.51
CA VAL A 24 -0.86 13.73 -9.83
C VAL A 24 0.59 14.00 -10.20
N GLU A 25 0.86 14.38 -11.45
CA GLU A 25 2.20 14.76 -11.88
C GLU A 25 2.76 15.94 -11.11
N LYS A 26 2.03 17.05 -11.08
CA LYS A 26 2.43 18.24 -10.34
C LYS A 26 2.60 17.98 -8.85
N MET A 27 1.68 17.22 -8.24
CA MET A 27 1.79 16.84 -6.83
C MET A 27 3.05 16.03 -6.55
N PHE A 28 3.45 15.16 -7.47
CA PHE A 28 4.64 14.34 -7.33
C PHE A 28 5.94 15.16 -7.51
N GLU A 29 5.98 16.06 -8.49
CA GLU A 29 7.08 17.03 -8.69
C GLU A 29 7.27 17.93 -7.45
N ASP A 30 6.17 18.39 -6.86
CA ASP A 30 6.19 19.19 -5.64
C ASP A 30 6.74 18.42 -4.44
N VAL A 31 6.54 17.11 -4.38
CA VAL A 31 7.14 16.25 -3.34
C VAL A 31 8.63 16.06 -3.60
N GLN A 32 9.02 15.78 -4.84
CA GLN A 32 10.41 15.59 -5.22
C GLN A 32 11.27 16.84 -5.01
N SER A 33 10.74 18.02 -5.33
CA SER A 33 11.46 19.29 -5.14
C SER A 33 11.75 19.64 -3.67
N LYS A 34 10.99 19.07 -2.73
CA LYS A 34 11.12 19.33 -1.29
C LYS A 34 11.92 18.28 -0.55
N LEU A 35 12.10 17.11 -1.13
CA LEU A 35 12.78 15.98 -0.49
C LEU A 35 14.20 15.83 -1.05
N PRO A 36 15.21 15.56 -0.21
CA PRO A 36 16.60 15.40 -0.65
C PRO A 36 16.84 14.10 -1.44
N GLY A 37 15.82 13.27 -1.63
CA GLY A 37 15.89 11.98 -2.31
C GLY A 37 14.54 11.26 -2.33
N PRO A 38 14.47 10.07 -2.94
CA PRO A 38 13.22 9.31 -3.07
C PRO A 38 12.72 8.89 -1.67
N PRO A 39 11.46 9.20 -1.31
CA PRO A 39 10.90 8.82 -0.03
C PRO A 39 10.69 7.30 0.05
N LYS A 40 10.96 6.72 1.22
CA LYS A 40 10.64 5.30 1.50
C LYS A 40 9.14 5.05 1.64
N PHE A 41 8.40 6.08 2.05
CA PHE A 41 6.98 6.00 2.34
C PHE A 41 6.29 7.36 2.15
N LEU A 42 5.08 7.35 1.61
CA LEU A 42 4.22 8.54 1.51
C LEU A 42 2.82 8.28 2.09
N LEU A 43 2.38 9.15 3.00
CA LEU A 43 1.01 9.22 3.48
C LEU A 43 0.23 10.25 2.64
N CYS A 44 -0.76 9.80 1.89
CA CYS A 44 -1.61 10.65 1.06
C CYS A 44 -2.94 10.90 1.77
N LEU A 45 -3.26 12.17 2.03
CA LEU A 45 -4.56 12.59 2.56
C LEU A 45 -5.46 12.98 1.39
N LEU A 46 -6.52 12.21 1.18
CA LEU A 46 -7.54 12.48 0.17
C LEU A 46 -8.64 13.33 0.80
N PRO A 47 -9.10 14.40 0.13
CA PRO A 47 -10.08 15.31 0.71
C PRO A 47 -11.47 14.66 0.90
N GLU A 48 -11.81 13.63 0.11
CA GLU A 48 -13.09 12.93 0.21
C GLU A 48 -12.94 11.44 -0.08
N ARG A 49 -13.80 10.61 0.53
CA ARG A 49 -13.82 9.14 0.30
C ARG A 49 -14.11 8.75 -1.14
N LYS A 50 -14.84 9.59 -1.88
CA LYS A 50 -15.25 9.32 -3.27
C LYS A 50 -14.26 9.85 -4.31
N ASN A 51 -13.09 10.37 -3.93
CA ASN A 51 -12.04 10.74 -4.90
C ASN A 51 -11.27 9.50 -5.40
N TYR A 52 -12.00 8.51 -5.96
CA TYR A 52 -11.40 7.34 -6.63
C TYR A 52 -10.54 7.77 -7.82
N ASP A 53 -10.98 8.83 -8.49
CA ASP A 53 -10.36 9.49 -9.62
C ASP A 53 -8.90 9.93 -9.39
N LEU A 54 -8.57 10.37 -8.18
CA LEU A 54 -7.18 10.72 -7.82
C LEU A 54 -6.39 9.51 -7.32
N TYR A 55 -7.07 8.61 -6.59
CA TYR A 55 -6.43 7.46 -5.95
C TYR A 55 -5.75 6.53 -6.96
N GLY A 56 -6.43 6.22 -8.07
CA GLY A 56 -5.92 5.31 -9.10
C GLY A 56 -4.60 5.80 -9.70
N PRO A 57 -4.57 6.98 -10.36
CA PRO A 57 -3.35 7.53 -10.94
C PRO A 57 -2.25 7.79 -9.91
N TRP A 58 -2.59 8.25 -8.70
CA TRP A 58 -1.60 8.41 -7.62
C TRP A 58 -0.94 7.10 -7.23
N LYS A 59 -1.74 6.04 -7.06
CA LYS A 59 -1.23 4.72 -6.70
C LYS A 59 -0.41 4.10 -7.82
N LYS A 60 -0.86 4.23 -9.07
CA LYS A 60 -0.12 3.77 -10.26
C LYS A 60 1.26 4.44 -10.32
N LYS A 61 1.30 5.77 -10.29
CA LYS A 61 2.55 6.52 -10.37
C LYS A 61 3.54 6.10 -9.29
N ASN A 62 3.10 6.11 -8.02
CA ASN A 62 4.01 5.77 -6.92
C ASN A 62 4.45 4.30 -6.94
N LEU A 63 3.53 3.36 -7.13
CA LEU A 63 3.85 1.92 -7.01
C LEU A 63 4.50 1.35 -8.27
N ALA A 64 3.94 1.64 -9.45
CA ALA A 64 4.40 1.05 -10.71
C ALA A 64 5.62 1.80 -11.29
N ASP A 65 5.64 3.13 -11.24
CA ASP A 65 6.69 3.90 -11.91
C ASP A 65 7.91 4.14 -11.00
N PHE A 66 7.68 4.37 -9.69
CA PHE A 66 8.75 4.77 -8.75
C PHE A 66 9.03 3.76 -7.63
N GLY A 67 8.19 2.73 -7.44
CA GLY A 67 8.35 1.76 -6.36
C GLY A 67 8.22 2.33 -4.94
N ILE A 68 7.53 3.46 -4.78
CA ILE A 68 7.33 4.14 -3.49
C ILE A 68 6.10 3.55 -2.79
N VAL A 69 6.29 3.10 -1.55
CA VAL A 69 5.21 2.62 -0.71
C VAL A 69 4.31 3.77 -0.30
N THR A 70 2.99 3.64 -0.50
CA THR A 70 2.04 4.68 -0.11
C THR A 70 0.90 4.16 0.76
N GLN A 71 0.37 5.01 1.63
CA GLN A 71 -0.90 4.79 2.31
C GLN A 71 -1.81 5.99 2.08
N CYS A 72 -3.01 5.76 1.55
CA CYS A 72 -4.01 6.82 1.38
C CYS A 72 -5.02 6.80 2.54
N MET A 73 -5.43 7.97 3.00
CA MET A 73 -6.43 8.15 4.04
C MET A 73 -7.48 9.15 3.55
N ALA A 74 -8.76 8.79 3.73
CA ALA A 74 -9.91 9.66 3.42
C ALA A 74 -10.91 9.67 4.59
N PRO A 75 -10.52 10.14 5.79
CA PRO A 75 -11.39 10.09 6.94
C PRO A 75 -12.43 11.21 6.91
N THR A 76 -13.71 10.86 7.02
CA THR A 76 -14.76 11.81 7.43
C THR A 76 -14.76 12.04 8.95
N ARG A 77 -14.30 11.03 9.70
CA ARG A 77 -14.03 11.08 11.14
C ARG A 77 -12.79 10.23 11.43
N VAL A 78 -11.86 10.78 12.22
CA VAL A 78 -10.69 10.04 12.71
C VAL A 78 -11.04 9.49 14.10
N ASN A 79 -10.89 8.19 14.28
CA ASN A 79 -11.01 7.51 15.56
C ASN A 79 -9.88 6.48 15.71
N ASP A 80 -9.69 5.99 16.94
CA ASP A 80 -8.59 5.07 17.25
C ASP A 80 -8.66 3.80 16.41
N GLN A 81 -9.85 3.25 16.19
CA GLN A 81 -10.02 2.07 15.33
C GLN A 81 -9.55 2.31 13.88
N TYR A 82 -9.87 3.47 13.31
CA TYR A 82 -9.45 3.83 11.96
C TYR A 82 -7.93 4.00 11.88
N LEU A 83 -7.33 4.63 12.88
CA LEU A 83 -5.88 4.80 12.97
C LEU A 83 -5.19 3.43 13.11
N THR A 84 -5.69 2.56 13.99
CA THR A 84 -5.20 1.18 14.15
C THR A 84 -5.23 0.42 12.82
N ASN A 85 -6.35 0.45 12.11
CA ASN A 85 -6.48 -0.21 10.81
C ASN A 85 -5.50 0.38 9.76
N CYS A 86 -5.24 1.68 9.79
CA CYS A 86 -4.24 2.30 8.92
C CYS A 86 -2.83 1.88 9.28
N LEU A 87 -2.49 1.83 10.57
CA LEU A 87 -1.18 1.42 11.06
C LEU A 87 -0.89 -0.05 10.72
N LEU A 88 -1.88 -0.94 10.87
CA LEU A 88 -1.76 -2.35 10.45
C LEU A 88 -1.41 -2.47 8.96
N LYS A 89 -2.03 -1.64 8.10
CA LYS A 89 -1.72 -1.60 6.66
C LYS A 89 -0.34 -1.04 6.38
N ILE A 90 0.08 0.00 7.09
CA ILE A 90 1.40 0.61 6.94
C ILE A 90 2.48 -0.39 7.35
N ASN A 91 2.31 -1.05 8.50
CA ASN A 91 3.27 -2.03 9.00
C ASN A 91 3.54 -3.13 7.97
N THR A 92 2.49 -3.76 7.44
CA THR A 92 2.65 -4.81 6.41
C THR A 92 3.28 -4.30 5.12
N LYS A 93 2.93 -3.08 4.67
CA LYS A 93 3.52 -2.49 3.46
C LYS A 93 5.01 -2.17 3.60
N LEU A 94 5.49 -1.94 4.82
CA LEU A 94 6.89 -1.72 5.12
C LEU A 94 7.63 -3.01 5.50
N GLY A 95 7.00 -4.18 5.31
CA GLY A 95 7.59 -5.49 5.58
C GLY A 95 7.45 -5.97 7.02
N GLY A 96 6.67 -5.27 7.85
CA GLY A 96 6.39 -5.66 9.23
C GLY A 96 5.35 -6.77 9.33
N LEU A 97 5.47 -7.56 10.40
CA LEU A 97 4.53 -8.63 10.76
C LEU A 97 3.59 -8.15 11.87
N ASN A 98 2.28 -8.18 11.62
CA ASN A 98 1.28 -7.70 12.59
C ASN A 98 0.94 -8.73 13.67
N SER A 99 0.92 -10.01 13.30
CA SER A 99 0.53 -11.10 14.20
C SER A 99 1.19 -12.39 13.74
N LEU A 100 1.55 -13.22 14.71
CA LEU A 100 2.08 -14.57 14.51
C LEU A 100 1.09 -15.55 15.14
N LEU A 101 0.84 -16.68 14.51
CA LEU A 101 0.03 -17.72 15.12
C LEU A 101 0.79 -18.27 16.33
N VAL A 102 0.12 -18.39 17.48
CA VAL A 102 0.73 -18.97 18.69
C VAL A 102 1.21 -20.41 18.41
N VAL A 103 0.51 -21.12 17.52
CA VAL A 103 0.83 -22.47 17.05
C VAL A 103 2.04 -22.51 16.09
N GLU A 104 2.61 -21.37 15.71
CA GLU A 104 3.91 -21.30 15.03
C GLU A 104 5.06 -21.10 16.02
N GLN A 105 4.80 -20.64 17.26
CA GLN A 105 5.81 -20.56 18.31
C GLN A 105 6.26 -21.97 18.74
N ASN A 106 5.34 -22.93 18.73
CA ASN A 106 5.62 -24.36 18.85
C ASN A 106 5.25 -25.01 17.51
N PRO A 107 6.16 -25.66 16.76
CA PRO A 107 5.94 -26.13 15.38
C PRO A 107 4.88 -27.25 15.27
N SER A 108 3.63 -26.88 15.51
CA SER A 108 2.51 -27.79 15.70
C SER A 108 1.53 -27.75 14.53
N ILE A 109 1.74 -26.83 13.56
CA ILE A 109 0.99 -26.86 12.31
C ILE A 109 1.48 -28.08 11.52
N PRO A 110 0.62 -29.10 11.31
CA PRO A 110 1.02 -30.30 10.60
C PRO A 110 1.53 -29.95 9.20
N LEU A 111 2.62 -30.59 8.77
CA LEU A 111 3.31 -30.40 7.49
C LEU A 111 4.04 -29.05 7.34
N VAL A 112 3.35 -27.92 7.52
CA VAL A 112 3.90 -26.57 7.28
C VAL A 112 5.11 -26.28 8.17
N SER A 113 5.07 -26.68 9.44
CA SER A 113 6.17 -26.44 10.38
C SER A 113 7.31 -27.46 10.28
N LYS A 114 7.15 -28.55 9.52
CA LYS A 114 8.10 -29.68 9.47
C LYS A 114 8.97 -29.70 8.21
N VAL A 115 8.42 -29.30 7.08
CA VAL A 115 9.13 -29.27 5.79
C VAL A 115 8.98 -27.89 5.14
N PRO A 116 9.98 -27.44 4.36
CA PRO A 116 9.85 -26.19 3.62
C PRO A 116 8.59 -26.21 2.76
N THR A 117 7.68 -25.26 3.01
CA THR A 117 6.33 -25.26 2.43
C THR A 117 6.05 -23.91 1.78
N ILE A 118 5.49 -23.95 0.58
CA ILE A 118 4.96 -22.76 -0.11
C ILE A 118 3.43 -22.77 0.02
N ILE A 119 2.88 -21.67 0.51
CA ILE A 119 1.43 -21.43 0.54
C ILE A 119 1.09 -20.48 -0.60
N LEU A 120 0.18 -20.88 -1.49
CA LEU A 120 -0.25 -20.11 -2.65
C LEU A 120 -1.71 -19.67 -2.50
N GLY A 121 -1.97 -18.39 -2.73
CA GLY A 121 -3.32 -17.85 -2.93
C GLY A 121 -3.46 -17.35 -4.36
N MET A 122 -4.52 -17.76 -5.06
CA MET A 122 -4.77 -17.40 -6.45
C MET A 122 -6.20 -16.89 -6.60
N ASP A 123 -6.37 -15.84 -7.41
CA ASP A 123 -7.67 -15.27 -7.73
C ASP A 123 -7.72 -14.83 -9.21
N VAL A 124 -8.90 -14.90 -9.81
CA VAL A 124 -9.16 -14.39 -11.15
C VAL A 124 -10.35 -13.45 -11.09
N SER A 125 -10.12 -12.19 -11.43
CA SER A 125 -11.14 -11.16 -11.51
C SER A 125 -11.57 -10.93 -12.97
N HIS A 126 -12.87 -11.03 -13.22
CA HIS A 126 -13.48 -10.76 -14.52
C HIS A 126 -14.14 -9.37 -14.57
N GLY A 127 -14.33 -8.83 -15.78
CA GLY A 127 -15.14 -7.63 -15.99
C GLY A 127 -16.60 -7.83 -15.55
N SER A 128 -17.32 -6.73 -15.33
CA SER A 128 -18.74 -6.80 -15.00
C SER A 128 -19.55 -7.48 -16.12
N PRO A 129 -20.64 -8.19 -15.78
CA PRO A 129 -21.47 -8.88 -16.78
C PRO A 129 -21.90 -7.92 -17.90
N GLY A 130 -21.66 -8.31 -19.16
CA GLY A 130 -21.96 -7.50 -20.34
C GLY A 130 -20.79 -6.70 -20.93
N HIS A 131 -19.63 -6.64 -20.25
CA HIS A 131 -18.41 -6.03 -20.76
C HIS A 131 -17.39 -7.10 -21.20
N SER A 132 -17.62 -7.70 -22.37
CA SER A 132 -16.78 -8.77 -22.92
C SER A 132 -15.41 -8.31 -23.45
N ASP A 133 -15.22 -6.99 -23.57
CA ASP A 133 -14.00 -6.33 -24.02
C ASP A 133 -12.98 -6.10 -22.89
N VAL A 134 -13.40 -6.25 -21.62
CA VAL A 134 -12.51 -6.09 -20.46
C VAL A 134 -11.74 -7.39 -20.21
N PRO A 135 -10.39 -7.37 -20.21
CA PRO A 135 -9.61 -8.57 -19.97
C PRO A 135 -9.78 -9.07 -18.54
N SER A 136 -9.66 -10.37 -18.35
CA SER A 136 -9.62 -10.97 -17.02
C SER A 136 -8.23 -10.77 -16.40
N ILE A 137 -8.18 -10.52 -15.09
CA ILE A 137 -6.94 -10.30 -14.34
C ILE A 137 -6.73 -11.49 -13.41
N ALA A 138 -5.64 -12.22 -13.60
CA ALA A 138 -5.20 -13.28 -12.70
C ALA A 138 -4.14 -12.73 -11.73
N ALA A 139 -4.28 -13.04 -10.44
CA ALA A 139 -3.34 -12.65 -9.39
C ALA A 139 -2.91 -13.88 -8.58
N ILE A 140 -1.61 -13.97 -8.28
CA ILE A 140 -1.02 -15.04 -7.47
C ILE A 140 -0.19 -14.40 -6.37
N ILE A 141 -0.36 -14.88 -5.14
CA ILE A 141 0.44 -14.52 -3.98
C ILE A 141 1.06 -15.80 -3.43
N PHE A 142 2.32 -15.76 -3.04
CA PHE A 142 3.00 -16.88 -2.40
C PHE A 142 3.65 -16.46 -1.08
N TYR A 143 3.70 -17.39 -0.13
CA TYR A 143 4.46 -17.26 1.09
C TYR A 143 5.32 -18.51 1.28
N TYR A 144 6.59 -18.30 1.63
CA TYR A 144 7.54 -19.37 1.86
C TYR A 144 7.76 -19.55 3.37
N CYS A 145 7.37 -20.71 3.90
CA CYS A 145 7.57 -21.08 5.29
C CYS A 145 8.81 -21.98 5.42
N PHE A 146 9.79 -21.54 6.21
CA PHE A 146 10.92 -22.39 6.60
C PHE A 146 10.63 -23.09 7.94
N PRO A 147 11.06 -24.35 8.12
CA PRO A 147 11.02 -25.00 9.43
C PRO A 147 11.95 -24.26 10.41
N SER A 148 11.43 -23.91 11.59
CA SER A 148 12.12 -23.13 12.63
C SER A 148 13.45 -23.73 13.13
N ASN A 149 13.78 -24.98 12.77
CA ASN A 149 14.96 -25.72 13.24
C ASN A 149 16.22 -25.57 12.38
N ARG A 150 16.23 -24.73 11.33
CA ARG A 150 17.48 -24.34 10.67
C ARG A 150 17.82 -22.90 11.04
N LYS A 151 18.83 -22.72 11.90
CA LYS A 151 19.57 -21.46 11.99
C LYS A 151 19.87 -21.03 10.57
N ALA A 152 19.35 -19.88 10.16
CA ALA A 152 19.64 -19.30 8.86
C ALA A 152 21.13 -19.01 8.80
N HIS A 153 21.91 -19.94 8.26
CA HIS A 153 23.16 -19.62 7.60
C HIS A 153 22.75 -19.17 6.20
N LEU A 154 22.43 -17.90 6.07
CA LEU A 154 22.41 -17.24 4.78
C LEU A 154 23.88 -16.97 4.39
N PRO A 155 24.27 -17.20 3.12
CA PRO A 155 25.59 -16.85 2.61
C PRO A 155 25.84 -15.34 2.64
#